data_AF-A0A2S6NMH1-F1
#
_entry.id   AF-A0A2S6NMH1-F1
#
_cell.length_a   1.000
_cell.length_b   1.000
_cell.length_c   1.000
_cell.angle_alpha   90.00
_cell.angle_beta   90.00
_cell.angle_gamma   90.00
#
_symmetry.space_group_name_H-M   'P 1'
#
loop_
_entity.id
_entity.type
_entity.pdbx_description
1 polymer ?
#
loop_
_entity_poly.entity_id
_entity_poly.type
_entity_poly.pdbx_seq_one_letter_code
_entity_poly.pdbx_strand_id
1 'polypeptide(L)'
;MGLACDLTISFATAGNSLGYLGGGWARSEPGFSWGIGTESHLVLPRLAPADAYILTLDVVPFVHPPELPRQLLTVSINDTVVGATSLSRPTLLGYRIPGRLARQSERMLVTLRHPDAARPQDVSGAADDRDLAFAVSEAKLYRVADALPGTELPPGLLLGSTGEPAPNVAEWATARTGLTVSDLALQFESLGENCEFGLFQRRCDSEPLGLLRFSSTFMRNLVRGIDSGFDGLGEAEAIDPHLEGGPRKEFMIHEKRYGLVYHTFVYEGERSVWLMREQESARLKFLRRKFLEELEATDKIFVYKFNAPIGEEEILPLQMALNRYGDATLLWVVPAEPHRPPGTVEVIAPGLLKGRIDRFAPDDNAHDLSFDGWLRVCANALVLSRLQKSLRQGKPASVAAADSADTLRNVETGNA
;
A
#
# COMPACT_ATOMS: atom_id res chain seq x y z
N MET A 1 -3.92 9.55 11.39
CA MET A 1 -5.26 9.00 11.75
C MET A 1 -5.09 8.14 12.99
N GLY A 2 -5.74 8.48 14.11
CA GLY A 2 -5.66 7.66 15.33
C GLY A 2 -6.41 6.35 15.14
N LEU A 3 -5.74 5.21 15.34
CA LEU A 3 -6.33 3.88 15.24
C LEU A 3 -6.17 3.15 16.58
N ALA A 4 -7.29 2.69 17.15
CA ALA A 4 -7.29 1.77 18.28
C ALA A 4 -7.70 0.38 17.81
N CYS A 5 -6.86 -0.64 18.05
CA CYS A 5 -7.24 -2.02 17.76
C CYS A 5 -8.18 -2.51 18.87
N ASP A 6 -9.47 -2.60 18.56
CA ASP A 6 -10.50 -3.01 19.53
C ASP A 6 -10.60 -4.54 19.63
N LEU A 7 -10.27 -5.25 18.56
CA LEU A 7 -10.39 -6.70 18.50
C LEU A 7 -9.36 -7.32 17.55
N THR A 8 -8.70 -8.37 18.02
CA THR A 8 -7.86 -9.26 17.21
C THR A 8 -8.41 -10.68 17.30
N ILE A 9 -8.65 -11.30 16.14
CA ILE A 9 -9.14 -12.67 16.00
C ILE A 9 -8.07 -13.49 15.31
N SER A 10 -7.57 -14.51 16.00
CA SER A 10 -6.67 -15.52 15.44
C SER A 10 -7.46 -16.78 15.08
N PHE A 11 -7.34 -17.20 13.82
CA PHE A 11 -8.01 -18.37 13.26
C PHE A 11 -7.20 -19.66 13.37
N ALA A 12 -6.02 -19.60 13.98
CA ALA A 12 -5.22 -20.77 14.31
C ALA A 12 -5.93 -21.67 15.33
N THR A 13 -5.56 -22.95 15.40
CA THR A 13 -6.05 -23.90 16.43
C THR A 13 -5.85 -23.38 17.85
N ALA A 14 -4.74 -22.66 18.11
CA ALA A 14 -4.45 -22.04 19.40
C ALA A 14 -5.01 -20.60 19.54
N GLY A 15 -5.77 -20.15 18.54
CA GLY A 15 -6.38 -18.82 18.51
C GLY A 15 -7.70 -18.71 19.26
N ASN A 16 -8.39 -17.59 19.08
CA ASN A 16 -9.64 -17.24 19.76
C ASN A 16 -10.86 -17.18 18.83
N SER A 17 -10.72 -17.57 17.56
CA SER A 17 -11.76 -17.45 16.54
C SER A 17 -13.08 -18.12 16.87
N LEU A 18 -13.07 -19.26 17.58
CA LEU A 18 -14.28 -20.04 17.92
C LEU A 18 -15.40 -19.22 18.57
N GLY A 19 -15.07 -18.16 19.33
CA GLY A 19 -16.07 -17.28 19.95
C GLY A 19 -16.77 -16.34 18.97
N TYR A 20 -16.31 -16.26 17.73
CA TYR A 20 -16.75 -15.31 16.70
C TYR A 20 -17.21 -16.00 15.41
N LEU A 21 -17.02 -17.31 15.25
CA LEU A 21 -17.41 -18.01 14.02
C LEU A 21 -18.93 -18.22 13.97
N GLY A 22 -19.52 -17.93 12.80
CA GLY A 22 -20.83 -18.44 12.39
C GLY A 22 -20.69 -19.69 11.51
N GLY A 23 -21.56 -19.82 10.50
CA GLY A 23 -21.46 -20.88 9.50
C GLY A 23 -20.31 -20.69 8.51
N GLY A 24 -19.97 -21.76 7.78
CA GLY A 24 -19.07 -21.70 6.63
C GLY A 24 -17.57 -21.83 6.93
N TRP A 25 -17.19 -22.46 8.03
CA TRP A 25 -15.78 -22.63 8.42
C TRP A 25 -15.43 -24.10 8.60
N ALA A 26 -14.24 -24.50 8.11
CA ALA A 26 -13.63 -25.77 8.48
C ALA A 26 -13.06 -25.71 9.91
N ARG A 27 -12.68 -26.87 10.43
CA ARG A 27 -11.92 -26.95 11.68
C ARG A 27 -10.60 -26.19 11.55
N SER A 28 -10.24 -25.44 12.59
CA SER A 28 -9.00 -24.66 12.63
C SER A 28 -7.76 -25.54 12.53
N GLU A 29 -6.81 -25.08 11.73
CA GLU A 29 -5.47 -25.64 11.52
C GLU A 29 -4.43 -24.78 12.28
N PRO A 30 -3.16 -25.22 12.43
CA PRO A 30 -2.20 -24.55 13.31
C PRO A 30 -1.99 -23.04 13.06
N GLY A 31 -2.25 -22.54 11.84
CA GLY A 31 -2.04 -21.13 11.49
C GLY A 31 -3.25 -20.40 10.90
N PHE A 32 -4.36 -21.08 10.63
CA PHE A 32 -5.52 -20.50 9.94
C PHE A 32 -6.75 -21.41 10.06
N SER A 33 -7.89 -20.93 9.59
CA SER A 33 -9.08 -21.73 9.31
C SER A 33 -9.52 -21.50 7.87
N TRP A 34 -9.92 -22.56 7.18
CA TRP A 34 -10.52 -22.43 5.84
C TRP A 34 -11.98 -21.97 5.95
N GLY A 35 -12.34 -20.96 5.16
CA GLY A 35 -13.71 -20.77 4.72
C GLY A 35 -14.09 -21.91 3.76
N ILE A 36 -15.29 -22.46 3.91
CA ILE A 36 -15.80 -23.56 3.10
C ILE A 36 -17.18 -23.27 2.53
N GLY A 37 -17.51 -23.87 1.39
CA GLY A 37 -18.75 -23.59 0.68
C GLY A 37 -18.70 -22.20 0.04
N THR A 38 -19.85 -21.53 -0.09
CA THR A 38 -19.94 -20.25 -0.82
C THR A 38 -19.99 -19.01 0.08
N GLU A 39 -20.08 -19.20 1.39
CA GLU A 39 -20.09 -18.13 2.38
C GLU A 39 -19.50 -18.56 3.72
N SER A 40 -18.88 -17.62 4.43
CA SER A 40 -18.45 -17.76 5.81
C SER A 40 -18.85 -16.54 6.63
N HIS A 41 -19.21 -16.74 7.90
CA HIS A 41 -19.69 -15.64 8.75
C HIS A 41 -18.82 -15.42 9.98
N LEU A 42 -18.57 -14.16 10.32
CA LEU A 42 -18.08 -13.75 11.63
C LEU A 42 -19.17 -12.96 12.35
N VAL A 43 -19.36 -13.24 13.63
CA VAL A 43 -20.33 -12.58 14.49
C VAL A 43 -19.56 -11.82 15.56
N LEU A 44 -19.41 -10.52 15.34
CA LEU A 44 -18.61 -9.66 16.21
C LEU A 44 -19.49 -9.04 17.32
N PRO A 45 -18.92 -8.87 18.53
CA PRO A 45 -19.65 -8.27 19.64
C PRO A 45 -19.99 -6.80 19.36
N ARG A 46 -20.86 -6.24 20.19
CA ARG A 46 -21.17 -4.80 20.14
C ARG A 46 -19.91 -3.98 20.38
N LEU A 47 -19.65 -3.05 19.47
CA LEU A 47 -18.45 -2.22 19.47
C LEU A 47 -18.65 -0.91 20.25
N ALA A 48 -17.56 -0.40 20.84
CA ALA A 48 -17.54 0.94 21.42
C ALA A 48 -17.81 1.99 20.34
N PRO A 49 -18.58 3.07 20.61
CA PRO A 49 -18.96 4.07 19.60
C PRO A 49 -17.77 4.68 18.85
N ALA A 50 -17.93 4.85 17.53
CA ALA A 50 -17.07 5.66 16.66
C ALA A 50 -17.76 5.99 15.33
N ASP A 51 -17.22 6.97 14.62
CA ASP A 51 -17.67 7.38 13.29
C ASP A 51 -17.35 6.35 12.20
N ALA A 52 -16.23 5.65 12.34
CA ALA A 52 -15.81 4.60 11.42
C ALA A 52 -14.96 3.52 12.10
N TYR A 53 -14.97 2.35 11.48
CA TYR A 53 -14.09 1.23 11.78
C TYR A 53 -13.34 0.80 10.53
N ILE A 54 -12.24 0.08 10.73
CA ILE A 54 -11.55 -0.63 9.66
C ILE A 54 -11.45 -2.10 10.06
N LEU A 55 -11.97 -2.99 9.22
CA LEU A 55 -11.78 -4.44 9.35
C LEU A 55 -10.62 -4.86 8.44
N THR A 56 -9.58 -5.46 8.99
CA THR A 56 -8.53 -6.10 8.20
C THR A 56 -8.66 -7.62 8.20
N LEU A 57 -8.36 -8.26 7.08
CA LEU A 57 -8.39 -9.72 6.91
C LEU A 57 -7.09 -10.19 6.26
N ASP A 58 -6.39 -11.12 6.90
CA ASP A 58 -5.23 -11.82 6.32
C ASP A 58 -5.69 -13.14 5.70
N VAL A 59 -5.71 -13.20 4.37
CA VAL A 59 -6.31 -14.28 3.60
C VAL A 59 -5.35 -14.90 2.58
N VAL A 60 -5.52 -16.19 2.33
CA VAL A 60 -4.87 -16.94 1.25
C VAL A 60 -5.94 -17.67 0.45
N PRO A 61 -6.15 -17.33 -0.84
CA PRO A 61 -7.11 -18.04 -1.68
C PRO A 61 -6.62 -19.46 -1.99
N PHE A 62 -7.53 -20.42 -2.04
CA PHE A 62 -7.25 -21.69 -2.70
C PHE A 62 -7.28 -21.49 -4.22
N VAL A 63 -6.13 -21.63 -4.89
CA VAL A 63 -6.02 -21.49 -6.34
C VAL A 63 -5.27 -22.69 -6.92
N HIS A 64 -5.65 -23.06 -8.13
CA HIS A 64 -5.00 -24.10 -8.92
C HIS A 64 -5.04 -23.71 -10.40
N PRO A 65 -4.08 -22.90 -10.88
CA PRO A 65 -4.01 -22.55 -12.29
C PRO A 65 -3.71 -23.78 -13.17
N PRO A 66 -4.32 -23.90 -14.37
CA PRO A 66 -5.23 -22.92 -14.99
C PRO A 66 -6.71 -23.05 -14.59
N GLU A 67 -7.12 -24.12 -13.90
CA GLU A 67 -8.54 -24.44 -13.64
C GLU A 67 -9.22 -23.43 -12.70
N LEU A 68 -8.51 -22.99 -11.67
CA LEU A 68 -8.96 -22.00 -10.69
C LEU A 68 -7.84 -20.96 -10.45
N PRO A 69 -7.65 -20.00 -11.36
CA PRO A 69 -6.52 -19.07 -11.29
C PRO A 69 -6.68 -17.98 -10.23
N ARG A 70 -7.92 -17.77 -9.75
CA ARG A 70 -8.29 -16.75 -8.77
C ARG A 70 -9.64 -17.09 -8.15
N GLN A 71 -9.90 -16.55 -6.96
CA GLN A 71 -11.21 -16.58 -6.31
C GLN A 71 -11.69 -15.15 -6.02
N LEU A 72 -13.00 -14.92 -6.11
CA LEU A 72 -13.68 -13.70 -5.72
C LEU A 72 -14.01 -13.74 -4.22
N LEU A 73 -13.64 -12.70 -3.49
CA LEU A 73 -14.09 -12.44 -2.12
C LEU A 73 -14.95 -11.18 -2.12
N THR A 74 -16.22 -11.29 -1.70
CA THR A 74 -17.06 -10.14 -1.36
C THR A 74 -17.24 -10.07 0.15
N VAL A 75 -16.96 -8.91 0.75
CA VAL A 75 -17.18 -8.68 2.18
C VAL A 75 -18.40 -7.80 2.36
N SER A 76 -19.32 -8.24 3.22
CA SER A 76 -20.50 -7.49 3.61
C SER A 76 -20.55 -7.33 5.13
N ILE A 77 -21.03 -6.18 5.59
CA ILE A 77 -21.33 -5.91 6.99
C ILE A 77 -22.85 -5.85 7.12
N ASN A 78 -23.40 -6.77 7.90
CA ASN A 78 -24.81 -7.15 7.88
C ASN A 78 -25.20 -7.50 6.43
N ASP A 79 -25.99 -6.67 5.77
CA ASP A 79 -26.44 -6.88 4.38
C ASP A 79 -25.84 -5.88 3.37
N THR A 80 -24.89 -5.04 3.81
CA THR A 80 -24.27 -4.02 2.96
C THR A 80 -22.88 -4.46 2.52
N VAL A 81 -22.68 -4.59 1.22
CA VAL A 81 -21.35 -4.86 0.64
C VAL A 81 -20.41 -3.69 0.92
N VAL A 82 -19.27 -3.97 1.52
CA VAL A 82 -18.21 -2.98 1.80
C VAL A 82 -17.01 -3.11 0.86
N GLY A 83 -16.88 -4.23 0.15
CA GLY A 83 -15.86 -4.39 -0.88
C GLY A 83 -15.91 -5.76 -1.56
N ALA A 84 -15.27 -5.86 -2.72
CA ALA A 84 -15.13 -7.10 -3.47
C ALA A 84 -13.79 -7.12 -4.23
N THR A 85 -13.07 -8.24 -4.11
CA THR A 85 -11.71 -8.37 -4.65
C THR A 85 -11.50 -9.75 -5.25
N SER A 86 -10.88 -9.81 -6.42
CA SER A 86 -10.45 -11.06 -7.04
C SER A 86 -9.01 -11.34 -6.67
N LEU A 87 -8.74 -12.47 -6.02
CA LEU A 87 -7.44 -12.79 -5.43
C LEU A 87 -6.85 -14.07 -6.01
N SER A 88 -5.55 -14.03 -6.31
CA SER A 88 -4.76 -15.17 -6.78
C SER A 88 -3.55 -15.46 -5.89
N ARG A 89 -3.36 -14.67 -4.82
CA ARG A 89 -2.20 -14.72 -3.94
C ARG A 89 -2.58 -14.41 -2.49
N PRO A 90 -1.72 -14.76 -1.51
CA PRO A 90 -1.84 -14.25 -0.15
C PRO A 90 -1.92 -12.72 -0.13
N THR A 91 -2.91 -12.19 0.60
CA THR A 91 -3.21 -10.76 0.62
C THR A 91 -3.75 -10.36 1.99
N LEU A 92 -3.28 -9.20 2.48
CA LEU A 92 -3.87 -8.50 3.61
C LEU A 92 -4.83 -7.44 3.08
N LEU A 93 -6.11 -7.54 3.43
CA LEU A 93 -7.17 -6.65 3.00
C LEU A 93 -7.61 -5.74 4.15
N GLY A 94 -8.14 -4.56 3.85
CA GLY A 94 -8.72 -3.60 4.78
C GLY A 94 -10.01 -3.00 4.23
N TYR A 95 -11.08 -2.98 5.03
CA TYR A 95 -12.39 -2.46 4.64
C TYR A 95 -12.82 -1.36 5.59
N ARG A 96 -13.14 -0.17 5.05
CA ARG A 96 -13.73 0.93 5.83
C ARG A 96 -15.21 0.65 6.08
N ILE A 97 -15.62 0.72 7.35
CA ILE A 97 -16.97 0.43 7.79
C ILE A 97 -17.53 1.68 8.48
N PRO A 98 -18.58 2.33 7.93
CA PRO A 98 -19.24 3.43 8.62
C PRO A 98 -19.78 3.01 9.99
N GLY A 99 -19.62 3.84 11.02
CA GLY A 99 -20.04 3.51 12.38
C GLY A 99 -21.53 3.19 12.51
N ARG A 100 -22.37 3.90 11.72
CA ARG A 100 -23.80 3.61 11.59
C ARG A 100 -24.11 2.19 11.09
N LEU A 101 -23.27 1.67 10.19
CA LEU A 101 -23.42 0.34 9.62
C LEU A 101 -22.93 -0.72 10.60
N ALA A 102 -21.76 -0.49 11.20
CA ALA A 102 -21.17 -1.41 12.18
C ALA A 102 -22.04 -1.63 13.43
N ARG A 103 -22.82 -0.61 13.80
CA ARG A 103 -23.64 -0.59 15.03
C ARG A 103 -25.14 -0.66 14.78
N GLN A 104 -25.55 -1.08 13.58
CA GLN A 104 -26.97 -1.22 13.20
C GLN A 104 -27.70 -2.26 14.07
N SER A 105 -26.97 -3.24 14.61
CA SER A 105 -27.50 -4.36 15.39
C SER A 105 -26.65 -4.59 16.65
N GLU A 106 -27.18 -5.35 17.62
CA GLU A 106 -26.45 -5.74 18.84
C GLU A 106 -25.19 -6.57 18.56
N ARG A 107 -25.17 -7.30 17.44
CA ARG A 107 -24.01 -8.01 16.92
C ARG A 107 -23.76 -7.57 15.48
N MET A 108 -22.50 -7.37 15.13
CA MET A 108 -22.11 -7.04 13.75
C MET A 108 -21.83 -8.35 13.01
N LEU A 109 -22.64 -8.64 11.99
CA LEU A 109 -22.42 -9.78 11.12
C LEU A 109 -21.45 -9.38 10.01
N VAL A 110 -20.36 -10.10 9.86
CA VAL A 110 -19.46 -9.97 8.71
C VAL A 110 -19.67 -11.21 7.85
N THR A 111 -20.10 -11.01 6.61
CA THR A 111 -20.29 -12.10 5.65
C THR A 111 -19.18 -12.05 4.61
N LEU A 112 -18.43 -13.13 4.51
CA LEU A 112 -17.43 -13.38 3.48
C LEU A 112 -18.08 -14.27 2.43
N ARG A 113 -18.48 -13.71 1.30
CA ARG A 113 -19.03 -14.48 0.18
C ARG A 113 -17.91 -14.82 -0.80
N HIS A 114 -17.77 -16.11 -1.10
CA HIS A 114 -16.68 -16.66 -1.92
C HIS A 114 -17.24 -17.75 -2.87
N PRO A 115 -17.87 -17.34 -3.99
CA PRO A 115 -18.63 -18.26 -4.84
C PRO A 115 -17.77 -19.28 -5.60
N ASP A 116 -16.44 -19.09 -5.63
CA ASP A 116 -15.50 -19.88 -6.41
C ASP A 116 -14.82 -21.00 -5.60
N ALA A 117 -15.36 -21.34 -4.43
CA ALA A 117 -14.82 -22.42 -3.60
C ALA A 117 -14.81 -23.74 -4.37
N ALA A 118 -13.73 -24.50 -4.22
CA ALA A 118 -13.53 -25.72 -4.98
C ALA A 118 -12.82 -26.78 -4.14
N ARG A 119 -13.07 -28.05 -4.47
CA ARG A 119 -12.44 -29.18 -3.78
C ARG A 119 -11.08 -29.46 -4.41
N PRO A 120 -9.99 -29.54 -3.62
CA PRO A 120 -8.69 -29.95 -4.14
C PRO A 120 -8.72 -31.28 -4.89
N GLN A 121 -9.55 -32.24 -4.46
CA GLN A 121 -9.73 -33.50 -5.18
C GLN A 121 -10.18 -33.35 -6.63
N ASP A 122 -10.97 -32.32 -6.95
CA ASP A 122 -11.53 -32.13 -8.29
C ASP A 122 -10.53 -31.45 -9.25
N VAL A 123 -9.56 -30.70 -8.71
CA VAL A 123 -8.63 -29.88 -9.51
C VAL A 123 -7.20 -30.40 -9.53
N SER A 124 -6.74 -31.08 -8.47
CA SER A 124 -5.36 -31.58 -8.36
C SER A 124 -5.26 -33.08 -8.07
N GLY A 125 -6.39 -33.76 -7.83
CA GLY A 125 -6.43 -35.16 -7.40
C GLY A 125 -5.96 -35.39 -5.96
N ALA A 126 -5.85 -34.33 -5.15
CA ALA A 126 -5.60 -34.44 -3.72
C ALA A 126 -6.75 -35.16 -2.99
N ALA A 127 -6.50 -35.71 -1.80
CA ALA A 127 -7.54 -36.42 -1.04
C ALA A 127 -8.54 -35.49 -0.31
N ASP A 128 -8.33 -34.18 -0.35
CA ASP A 128 -9.15 -33.20 0.35
C ASP A 128 -10.44 -32.92 -0.44
N ASP A 129 -11.58 -33.26 0.17
CA ASP A 129 -12.92 -33.17 -0.40
C ASP A 129 -13.71 -31.95 0.07
N ARG A 130 -13.10 -31.06 0.86
CA ARG A 130 -13.72 -29.81 1.33
C ARG A 130 -13.79 -28.81 0.18
N ASP A 131 -14.91 -28.10 0.04
CA ASP A 131 -15.03 -26.95 -0.87
C ASP A 131 -14.22 -25.77 -0.31
N LEU A 132 -12.92 -25.69 -0.64
CA LEU A 132 -12.01 -24.70 -0.06
C LEU A 132 -12.15 -23.35 -0.77
N ALA A 133 -12.39 -22.32 0.03
CA ALA A 133 -12.38 -20.93 -0.41
C ALA A 133 -11.07 -20.24 -0.01
N PHE A 134 -11.08 -19.51 1.11
CA PHE A 134 -9.95 -18.76 1.62
C PHE A 134 -9.49 -19.31 2.97
N ALA A 135 -8.19 -19.54 3.12
CA ALA A 135 -7.58 -19.73 4.43
C ALA A 135 -7.44 -18.34 5.07
N VAL A 136 -8.07 -18.16 6.23
CA VAL A 136 -8.01 -16.91 7.00
C VAL A 136 -7.14 -17.13 8.22
N SER A 137 -6.10 -16.32 8.39
CA SER A 137 -5.18 -16.41 9.54
C SER A 137 -5.57 -15.46 10.66
N GLU A 138 -5.97 -14.24 10.29
CA GLU A 138 -6.25 -13.17 11.25
C GLU A 138 -7.32 -12.23 10.73
N ALA A 139 -8.18 -11.77 11.63
CA ALA A 139 -9.01 -10.60 11.42
C ALA A 139 -8.77 -9.59 12.54
N LYS A 140 -8.63 -8.30 12.20
CA LYS A 140 -8.51 -7.24 13.21
C LYS A 140 -9.54 -6.16 12.93
N LEU A 141 -10.10 -5.62 14.00
CA LEU A 141 -11.04 -4.52 13.92
C LEU A 141 -10.47 -3.31 14.64
N TYR A 142 -10.34 -2.24 13.89
CA TYR A 142 -9.81 -0.97 14.36
C TYR A 142 -10.92 0.05 14.42
N ARG A 143 -10.93 0.82 15.50
CA ARG A 143 -11.75 2.01 15.63
C ARG A 143 -10.95 3.21 15.16
N VAL A 144 -11.55 4.00 14.27
CA VAL A 144 -10.97 5.24 13.77
C VAL A 144 -11.36 6.36 14.71
N ALA A 145 -10.38 7.06 15.27
CA ALA A 145 -10.61 8.23 16.10
C ALA A 145 -11.14 9.39 15.25
N ASP A 146 -12.03 10.19 15.83
CA ASP A 146 -12.63 11.34 15.15
C ASP A 146 -11.55 12.35 14.77
N ALA A 147 -11.54 12.73 13.49
CA ALA A 147 -10.69 13.82 13.03
C ALA A 147 -11.25 15.15 13.52
N LEU A 148 -10.37 16.08 13.92
CA LEU A 148 -10.79 17.44 14.22
C LEU A 148 -11.35 18.10 12.94
N PRO A 149 -12.57 18.66 12.96
CA PRO A 149 -13.16 19.30 11.79
C PRO A 149 -12.24 20.36 11.19
N GLY A 150 -12.09 20.36 9.86
CA GLY A 150 -11.29 21.36 9.13
C GLY A 150 -9.78 21.13 9.16
N THR A 151 -9.29 20.05 9.76
CA THR A 151 -7.85 19.72 9.81
C THR A 151 -7.40 18.78 8.69
N GLU A 152 -8.31 18.33 7.82
CA GLU A 152 -8.05 17.33 6.79
C GLU A 152 -8.56 17.77 5.42
N LEU A 153 -7.79 17.44 4.37
CA LEU A 153 -8.23 17.63 3.01
C LEU A 153 -9.41 16.70 2.71
N PRO A 154 -10.43 17.16 1.96
CA PRO A 154 -11.59 16.34 1.66
C PRO A 154 -11.22 15.20 0.70
N PRO A 155 -11.72 13.97 0.93
CA PRO A 155 -11.68 12.90 -0.05
C PRO A 155 -12.26 13.34 -1.40
N GLY A 156 -11.64 12.91 -2.49
CA GLY A 156 -11.99 13.30 -3.86
C GLY A 156 -11.37 14.61 -4.35
N LEU A 157 -10.66 15.36 -3.48
CA LEU A 157 -9.86 16.50 -3.93
C LEU A 157 -8.80 16.02 -4.92
N LEU A 158 -8.85 16.55 -6.15
CA LEU A 158 -8.01 16.14 -7.26
C LEU A 158 -7.12 17.30 -7.71
N LEU A 159 -5.81 17.06 -7.77
CA LEU A 159 -4.87 17.93 -8.48
C LEU A 159 -4.45 17.29 -9.81
N GLY A 160 -4.40 18.10 -10.86
CA GLY A 160 -4.01 17.67 -12.21
C GLY A 160 -3.64 18.85 -13.09
N SER A 161 -3.11 18.57 -14.28
CA SER A 161 -3.00 19.59 -15.33
C SER A 161 -4.34 19.65 -16.07
N THR A 162 -5.04 20.78 -15.97
CA THR A 162 -6.21 21.10 -16.83
C THR A 162 -5.79 21.70 -18.17
N GLY A 163 -4.49 21.95 -18.40
CA GLY A 163 -3.96 22.61 -19.58
C GLY A 163 -2.90 21.81 -20.34
N GLU A 164 -2.56 22.31 -21.52
CA GLU A 164 -1.58 21.77 -22.47
C GLU A 164 -0.29 21.28 -21.79
N PRO A 165 0.37 20.24 -22.33
CA PRO A 165 1.60 19.74 -21.74
C PRO A 165 2.63 20.87 -21.68
N ALA A 166 3.08 21.21 -20.47
CA ALA A 166 4.21 22.09 -20.30
C ALA A 166 5.38 21.56 -21.14
N PRO A 167 6.00 22.38 -22.01
CA PRO A 167 7.03 21.93 -22.94
C PRO A 167 8.27 21.40 -22.22
N ASN A 168 8.48 21.80 -20.96
CA ASN A 168 9.49 21.24 -20.06
C ASN A 168 8.85 20.85 -18.70
N VAL A 169 8.73 19.55 -18.45
CA VAL A 169 8.12 19.02 -17.22
C VAL A 169 8.94 19.37 -15.96
N ALA A 170 10.26 19.53 -16.07
CA ALA A 170 11.14 19.86 -14.96
C ALA A 170 10.96 21.31 -14.50
N GLU A 171 10.86 22.25 -15.45
CA GLU A 171 10.53 23.65 -15.16
C GLU A 171 9.13 23.77 -14.55
N TRP A 172 8.15 23.05 -15.09
CA TRP A 172 6.79 23.00 -14.52
C TRP A 172 6.79 22.48 -13.08
N ALA A 173 7.51 21.39 -12.81
CA ALA A 173 7.59 20.81 -11.46
C ALA A 173 8.26 21.78 -10.49
N THR A 174 9.31 22.47 -10.95
CA THR A 174 10.02 23.48 -10.18
C THR A 174 9.12 24.67 -9.86
N ALA A 175 8.43 25.23 -10.86
CA ALA A 175 7.51 26.34 -10.67
C ALA A 175 6.34 25.97 -9.73
N ARG A 176 5.85 24.73 -9.82
CA ARG A 176 4.73 24.24 -9.01
C ARG A 176 5.08 23.97 -7.55
N THR A 177 6.31 23.54 -7.27
CA THR A 177 6.71 23.08 -5.93
C THR A 177 7.70 24.01 -5.24
N GLY A 178 8.35 24.91 -5.98
CA GLY A 178 9.46 25.73 -5.53
C GLY A 178 10.74 24.93 -5.25
N LEU A 179 10.84 23.67 -5.70
CA LEU A 179 11.99 22.79 -5.49
C LEU A 179 12.64 22.42 -6.82
N THR A 180 13.96 22.19 -6.83
CA THR A 180 14.61 21.53 -7.96
C THR A 180 14.06 20.10 -8.12
N VAL A 181 14.24 19.48 -9.30
CA VAL A 181 13.81 18.09 -9.51
C VAL A 181 14.51 17.12 -8.55
N SER A 182 15.77 17.38 -8.18
CA SER A 182 16.51 16.58 -7.22
C SER A 182 15.94 16.73 -5.81
N ASP A 183 15.71 17.97 -5.34
CA ASP A 183 15.13 18.23 -4.02
C ASP A 183 13.69 17.70 -3.91
N LEU A 184 12.93 17.74 -5.01
CA LEU A 184 11.60 17.16 -5.11
C LEU A 184 11.68 15.63 -4.95
N ALA A 185 12.54 14.96 -5.70
CA ALA A 185 12.71 13.50 -5.63
C ALA A 185 13.16 13.03 -4.23
N LEU A 186 13.95 13.86 -3.52
CA LEU A 186 14.33 13.62 -2.13
C LEU A 186 13.16 13.74 -1.14
N GLN A 187 12.01 14.32 -1.50
CA GLN A 187 10.83 14.35 -0.60
C GLN A 187 10.13 12.98 -0.48
N PHE A 188 10.55 11.99 -1.27
CA PHE A 188 9.89 10.70 -1.37
C PHE A 188 10.79 9.55 -0.90
N GLU A 189 10.19 8.56 -0.25
CA GLU A 189 10.84 7.30 0.13
C GLU A 189 10.13 6.15 -0.58
N SER A 190 10.87 5.31 -1.30
CA SER A 190 10.32 4.12 -1.97
C SER A 190 9.93 3.07 -0.94
N LEU A 191 8.76 2.44 -1.10
CA LEU A 191 8.39 1.25 -0.34
C LEU A 191 8.67 -0.07 -1.09
N GLY A 192 9.46 0.00 -2.16
CA GLY A 192 9.93 -1.16 -2.93
C GLY A 192 9.03 -1.51 -4.10
N GLU A 193 8.56 -2.76 -4.13
CA GLU A 193 7.97 -3.46 -5.28
C GLU A 193 8.98 -3.79 -6.38
N ASN A 194 9.67 -2.79 -6.93
CA ASN A 194 10.79 -2.98 -7.85
C ASN A 194 11.73 -1.76 -7.89
N CYS A 195 12.65 -1.74 -8.85
CA CYS A 195 13.68 -0.71 -9.00
C CYS A 195 13.19 0.63 -9.59
N GLU A 196 11.99 0.69 -10.16
CA GLU A 196 11.53 1.78 -11.03
C GLU A 196 11.60 3.15 -10.34
N PHE A 197 11.03 3.28 -9.14
CA PHE A 197 11.03 4.57 -8.44
C PHE A 197 12.43 5.00 -8.02
N GLY A 198 13.29 4.06 -7.62
CA GLY A 198 14.69 4.33 -7.30
C GLY A 198 15.50 4.81 -8.52
N LEU A 199 15.17 4.32 -9.71
CA LEU A 199 15.75 4.76 -10.98
C LEU A 199 15.21 6.13 -11.40
N PHE A 200 13.94 6.43 -11.13
CA PHE A 200 13.39 7.78 -11.30
C PHE A 200 14.15 8.80 -10.43
N GLN A 201 14.39 8.48 -9.15
CA GLN A 201 15.19 9.32 -8.25
C GLN A 201 16.61 9.53 -8.79
N ARG A 202 17.25 8.45 -9.27
CA ARG A 202 18.59 8.52 -9.89
C ARG A 202 18.62 9.43 -11.12
N ARG A 203 17.58 9.41 -11.96
CA ARG A 203 17.44 10.33 -13.11
C ARG A 203 17.20 11.79 -12.73
N CYS A 204 16.78 12.05 -11.49
CA CYS A 204 16.71 13.39 -10.92
C CYS A 204 18.03 13.81 -10.25
N ASP A 205 19.12 13.05 -10.43
CA ASP A 205 20.39 13.21 -9.72
C ASP A 205 20.23 13.12 -8.19
N SER A 206 19.34 12.25 -7.73
CA SER A 206 19.10 11.96 -6.31
C SER A 206 19.42 10.51 -5.96
N GLU A 207 20.24 10.31 -4.93
CA GLU A 207 20.64 8.99 -4.44
C GLU A 207 20.30 8.81 -2.95
N PRO A 208 19.02 8.84 -2.54
CA PRO A 208 18.66 8.63 -1.15
C PRO A 208 19.04 7.21 -0.69
N LEU A 209 19.50 7.11 0.56
CA LEU A 209 19.76 5.85 1.23
C LEU A 209 18.45 5.30 1.81
N GLY A 210 17.66 4.60 0.98
CA GLY A 210 16.40 4.00 1.38
C GLY A 210 16.52 2.50 1.68
N LEU A 211 15.79 2.00 2.68
CA LEU A 211 15.78 0.57 3.01
C LEU A 211 15.18 -0.27 1.87
N LEU A 212 14.11 0.25 1.27
CA LEU A 212 13.33 -0.46 0.25
C LEU A 212 13.61 0.08 -1.16
N ARG A 213 14.63 0.93 -1.31
CA ARG A 213 15.06 1.43 -2.61
C ARG A 213 15.82 0.32 -3.35
N PHE A 214 15.41 0.04 -4.58
CA PHE A 214 15.91 -1.09 -5.39
C PHE A 214 15.63 -2.47 -4.79
N SER A 215 14.62 -2.57 -3.92
CA SER A 215 14.16 -3.85 -3.39
C SER A 215 12.75 -4.19 -3.83
N SER A 216 12.43 -5.47 -3.76
CA SER A 216 11.09 -6.02 -3.92
C SER A 216 10.73 -6.85 -2.69
N THR A 217 9.45 -6.82 -2.32
CA THR A 217 8.84 -7.74 -1.36
C THR A 217 7.33 -7.73 -1.56
N PHE A 218 6.65 -8.76 -1.09
CA PHE A 218 5.20 -8.80 -1.10
C PHE A 218 4.62 -7.80 -0.11
N MET A 219 3.53 -7.11 -0.51
CA MET A 219 2.82 -6.13 0.34
C MET A 219 2.55 -6.66 1.76
N ARG A 220 2.09 -7.92 1.87
CA ARG A 220 1.83 -8.56 3.16
C ARG A 220 3.07 -8.61 4.07
N ASN A 221 4.25 -8.89 3.49
CA ASN A 221 5.51 -8.93 4.24
C ASN A 221 6.01 -7.52 4.58
N LEU A 222 5.78 -6.54 3.70
CA LEU A 222 6.05 -5.13 3.96
C LEU A 222 5.25 -4.63 5.16
N VAL A 223 3.93 -4.87 5.17
CA VAL A 223 3.06 -4.50 6.30
C VAL A 223 3.51 -5.20 7.58
N ARG A 224 3.80 -6.51 7.51
CA ARG A 224 4.35 -7.26 8.66
C ARG A 224 5.67 -6.67 9.16
N GLY A 225 6.55 -6.28 8.25
CA GLY A 225 7.83 -5.65 8.56
C GLY A 225 7.65 -4.31 9.25
N ILE A 226 6.79 -3.44 8.73
CA ILE A 226 6.48 -2.16 9.39
C ILE A 226 5.88 -2.41 10.78
N ASP A 227 4.90 -3.30 10.91
CA ASP A 227 4.24 -3.59 12.19
C ASP A 227 5.17 -4.18 13.26
N SER A 228 6.19 -4.95 12.86
CA SER A 228 7.19 -5.52 13.77
C SER A 228 8.43 -4.63 13.95
N GLY A 229 8.45 -3.43 13.36
CA GLY A 229 9.64 -2.59 13.29
C GLY A 229 10.83 -3.29 12.62
N PHE A 230 10.55 -4.18 11.67
CA PHE A 230 11.48 -5.05 10.94
C PHE A 230 12.40 -5.82 11.89
N ASP A 231 11.82 -6.36 12.97
CA ASP A 231 12.59 -7.12 13.97
C ASP A 231 13.50 -8.17 13.32
N GLY A 232 14.75 -8.24 13.83
CA GLY A 232 15.94 -8.91 13.29
C GLY A 232 16.08 -9.00 11.78
N LEU A 233 15.68 -7.95 11.06
CA LEU A 233 16.20 -7.69 9.72
C LEU A 233 17.70 -7.38 9.81
N GLY A 234 18.48 -8.02 8.93
CA GLY A 234 19.93 -7.87 8.86
C GLY A 234 20.71 -8.87 9.71
N GLU A 235 20.08 -9.90 10.28
CA GLU A 235 20.84 -11.01 10.87
C GLU A 235 21.53 -11.83 9.77
N ALA A 236 22.79 -12.21 10.01
CA ALA A 236 23.66 -12.78 8.97
C ALA A 236 23.09 -14.07 8.38
N GLU A 237 22.44 -14.90 9.20
CA GLU A 237 21.83 -16.17 8.80
C GLU A 237 20.62 -15.97 7.88
N ALA A 238 19.98 -14.80 7.95
CA ALA A 238 18.85 -14.44 7.09
C ALA A 238 19.28 -13.83 5.76
N ILE A 239 20.57 -13.51 5.58
CA ILE A 239 21.13 -12.88 4.38
C ILE A 239 21.76 -13.94 3.48
N ASP A 240 21.20 -14.06 2.29
CA ASP A 240 21.62 -15.03 1.29
C ASP A 240 22.06 -14.34 -0.01
N PRO A 241 23.37 -14.18 -0.25
CA PRO A 241 23.88 -13.63 -1.51
C PRO A 241 23.81 -14.65 -2.64
N HIS A 242 23.17 -14.27 -3.75
CA HIS A 242 23.04 -15.06 -4.97
C HIS A 242 23.68 -14.33 -6.14
N LEU A 243 24.41 -15.03 -7.00
CA LEU A 243 24.93 -14.45 -8.24
C LEU A 243 23.90 -14.61 -9.36
N GLU A 244 23.36 -13.51 -9.85
CA GLU A 244 22.29 -13.47 -10.86
C GLU A 244 22.67 -12.58 -12.06
N GLY A 245 21.93 -12.72 -13.16
CA GLY A 245 22.12 -11.93 -14.38
C GLY A 245 22.94 -12.63 -15.48
N GLY A 246 23.32 -11.84 -16.48
CA GLY A 246 23.95 -12.30 -17.73
C GLY A 246 25.48 -12.53 -17.63
N PRO A 247 26.28 -12.13 -18.65
CA PRO A 247 27.71 -12.44 -18.71
C PRO A 247 28.54 -11.93 -17.51
N ARG A 248 28.12 -10.82 -16.89
CA ARG A 248 28.70 -10.29 -15.66
C ARG A 248 27.64 -10.40 -14.56
N LYS A 249 27.78 -11.42 -13.71
CA LYS A 249 26.82 -11.69 -12.65
C LYS A 249 26.94 -10.66 -11.52
N GLU A 250 25.79 -10.18 -11.05
CA GLU A 250 25.66 -9.32 -9.89
C GLU A 250 25.34 -10.16 -8.66
N PHE A 251 25.86 -9.78 -7.49
CA PHE A 251 25.33 -10.27 -6.23
C PHE A 251 23.96 -9.64 -5.95
N MET A 252 22.91 -10.45 -6.00
CA MET A 252 21.59 -10.14 -5.45
C MET A 252 21.53 -10.64 -4.01
N ILE A 253 20.81 -9.92 -3.14
CA ILE A 253 20.56 -10.40 -1.78
C ILE A 253 19.12 -10.88 -1.68
N HIS A 254 18.96 -12.09 -1.15
CA HIS A 254 17.69 -12.64 -0.71
C HIS A 254 17.68 -12.63 0.82
N GLU A 255 16.92 -11.71 1.39
CA GLU A 255 16.69 -11.62 2.82
C GLU A 255 15.47 -12.45 3.20
N LYS A 256 15.69 -13.50 4.01
CA LYS A 256 14.71 -14.56 4.24
C LYS A 256 13.56 -14.15 5.16
N ARG A 257 13.78 -13.22 6.09
CA ARG A 257 12.83 -12.93 7.16
C ARG A 257 11.63 -12.12 6.68
N TYR A 258 11.83 -11.17 5.78
CA TYR A 258 10.77 -10.37 5.17
C TYR A 258 10.68 -10.57 3.66
N GLY A 259 11.50 -11.46 3.10
CA GLY A 259 11.48 -11.77 1.67
C GLY A 259 11.89 -10.57 0.83
N LEU A 260 12.89 -9.80 1.28
CA LEU A 260 13.45 -8.72 0.47
C LEU A 260 14.37 -9.32 -0.57
N VAL A 261 14.18 -8.94 -1.83
CA VAL A 261 15.14 -9.22 -2.90
C VAL A 261 15.60 -7.91 -3.49
N TYR A 262 16.92 -7.67 -3.53
CA TYR A 262 17.45 -6.37 -3.94
C TYR A 262 18.83 -6.42 -4.60
N HIS A 263 19.09 -5.43 -5.44
CA HIS A 263 20.36 -5.20 -6.12
C HIS A 263 21.42 -4.65 -5.16
N THR A 264 22.64 -5.17 -5.27
CA THR A 264 23.81 -4.63 -4.54
C THR A 264 24.71 -3.77 -5.42
N PHE A 265 24.61 -3.93 -6.74
CA PHE A 265 25.53 -3.40 -7.75
C PHE A 265 26.99 -3.82 -7.56
N VAL A 266 27.22 -4.92 -6.82
CA VAL A 266 28.54 -5.57 -6.66
C VAL A 266 28.58 -6.81 -7.55
N TYR A 267 29.65 -6.96 -8.32
CA TYR A 267 29.74 -8.03 -9.32
C TYR A 267 30.66 -9.17 -8.89
N GLU A 268 30.51 -10.31 -9.58
CA GLU A 268 31.37 -11.48 -9.41
C GLU A 268 32.86 -11.11 -9.47
N GLY A 269 33.63 -11.62 -8.51
CA GLY A 269 35.06 -11.34 -8.39
C GLY A 269 35.42 -10.06 -7.61
N GLU A 270 34.47 -9.14 -7.39
CA GLU A 270 34.73 -7.92 -6.62
C GLU A 270 34.77 -8.17 -5.11
N ARG A 271 33.99 -9.15 -4.62
CA ARG A 271 33.92 -9.52 -3.20
C ARG A 271 33.66 -11.02 -3.01
N SER A 272 34.02 -11.53 -1.84
CA SER A 272 33.65 -12.88 -1.40
C SER A 272 32.21 -12.89 -0.85
N VAL A 273 31.53 -14.04 -0.95
CA VAL A 273 30.18 -14.24 -0.39
C VAL A 273 30.12 -13.93 1.10
N TRP A 274 31.16 -14.32 1.85
CA TRP A 274 31.25 -14.03 3.28
C TRP A 274 31.30 -12.52 3.55
N LEU A 275 32.14 -11.79 2.80
CA LEU A 275 32.24 -10.34 2.97
C LEU A 275 30.95 -9.62 2.54
N MET A 276 30.28 -10.11 1.48
CA MET A 276 28.96 -9.62 1.08
C MET A 276 27.96 -9.76 2.24
N ARG A 277 27.90 -10.93 2.88
CA ARG A 277 26.97 -11.16 4.00
C ARG A 277 27.23 -10.22 5.18
N GLU A 278 28.48 -10.05 5.58
CA GLU A 278 28.85 -9.16 6.70
C GLU A 278 28.50 -7.69 6.41
N GLN A 279 28.79 -7.22 5.20
CA GLN A 279 28.49 -5.85 4.80
C GLN A 279 26.99 -5.58 4.70
N GLU A 280 26.24 -6.52 4.13
CA GLU A 280 24.79 -6.39 3.99
C GLU A 280 24.09 -6.50 5.35
N SER A 281 24.62 -7.29 6.29
CA SER A 281 24.17 -7.34 7.69
C SER A 281 24.26 -5.97 8.35
N ALA A 282 25.43 -5.33 8.29
CA ALA A 282 25.62 -3.98 8.83
C ALA A 282 24.74 -2.94 8.12
N ARG A 283 24.65 -3.02 6.78
CA ARG A 283 23.86 -2.10 5.95
C ARG A 283 22.37 -2.20 6.28
N LEU A 284 21.79 -3.41 6.33
CA LEU A 284 20.38 -3.61 6.62
C LEU A 284 20.03 -3.16 8.04
N LYS A 285 20.88 -3.42 9.03
CA LYS A 285 20.69 -2.92 10.41
C LYS A 285 20.67 -1.40 10.46
N PHE A 286 21.56 -0.73 9.72
CA PHE A 286 21.56 0.73 9.59
C PHE A 286 20.31 1.26 8.87
N LEU A 287 19.97 0.71 7.71
CA LEU A 287 18.84 1.15 6.89
C LEU A 287 17.50 0.92 7.60
N ARG A 288 17.37 -0.19 8.34
CA ARG A 288 16.22 -0.44 9.24
C ARG A 288 16.02 0.71 10.20
N ARG A 289 17.04 1.07 10.97
CA ARG A 289 16.95 2.15 11.95
C ARG A 289 16.57 3.47 11.29
N LYS A 290 17.27 3.83 10.21
CA LYS A 290 16.98 5.07 9.44
C LYS A 290 15.54 5.11 8.95
N PHE A 291 15.03 4.01 8.40
CA PHE A 291 13.66 3.93 7.88
C PHE A 291 12.62 4.15 8.99
N LEU A 292 12.83 3.57 10.18
CA LEU A 292 11.94 3.80 11.33
C LEU A 292 12.01 5.26 11.82
N GLU A 293 13.20 5.86 11.87
CA GLU A 293 13.36 7.28 12.20
C GLU A 293 12.62 8.20 11.19
N GLU A 294 12.64 7.85 9.90
CA GLU A 294 11.92 8.60 8.86
C GLU A 294 10.40 8.44 8.96
N LEU A 295 9.91 7.27 9.37
CA LEU A 295 8.49 7.05 9.65
C LEU A 295 8.01 7.91 10.82
N GLU A 296 8.81 8.00 11.89
CA GLU A 296 8.51 8.85 13.06
C GLU A 296 8.60 10.35 12.73
N ALA A 297 9.54 10.75 11.86
CA ALA A 297 9.68 12.14 11.45
C ALA A 297 8.51 12.64 10.61
N THR A 298 7.83 11.76 9.86
CA THR A 298 6.65 12.08 9.00
C THR A 298 6.91 13.16 7.93
N ASP A 299 8.18 13.35 7.57
CA ASP A 299 8.59 14.40 6.63
C ASP A 299 8.54 13.96 5.16
N LYS A 300 8.66 12.66 4.90
CA LYS A 300 8.62 12.08 3.56
C LYS A 300 7.21 11.68 3.14
N ILE A 301 7.02 11.60 1.83
CA ILE A 301 5.90 10.89 1.21
C ILE A 301 6.39 9.49 0.82
N PHE A 302 5.75 8.47 1.37
CA PHE A 302 6.08 7.08 1.05
C PHE A 302 5.39 6.67 -0.24
N VAL A 303 6.13 6.07 -1.17
CA VAL A 303 5.61 5.72 -2.50
C VAL A 303 5.44 4.22 -2.62
N TYR A 304 4.24 3.81 -2.99
CA TYR A 304 3.96 2.42 -3.36
C TYR A 304 3.33 2.37 -4.74
N LYS A 305 3.84 1.47 -5.58
CA LYS A 305 3.26 1.12 -6.87
C LYS A 305 3.23 -0.40 -7.00
N PHE A 306 2.33 -0.92 -7.82
CA PHE A 306 2.28 -2.34 -8.17
C PHE A 306 1.87 -2.42 -9.65
N ASN A 307 2.57 -3.25 -10.43
CA ASN A 307 2.30 -3.33 -11.86
C ASN A 307 0.95 -3.98 -12.17
N ALA A 308 0.43 -4.85 -11.30
CA ALA A 308 -0.93 -5.33 -11.40
C ALA A 308 -1.93 -4.36 -10.75
N PRO A 309 -3.19 -4.29 -11.22
CA PRO A 309 -4.24 -3.55 -10.54
C PRO A 309 -4.43 -4.06 -9.11
N ILE A 310 -4.33 -3.17 -8.13
CA ILE A 310 -4.73 -3.43 -6.74
C ILE A 310 -5.87 -2.49 -6.34
N GLY A 311 -6.72 -2.92 -5.43
CA GLY A 311 -7.81 -2.11 -4.90
C GLY A 311 -7.40 -1.24 -3.71
N GLU A 312 -8.30 -0.38 -3.27
CA GLU A 312 -8.11 0.41 -2.03
C GLU A 312 -8.02 -0.52 -0.80
N GLU A 313 -8.70 -1.66 -0.85
CA GLU A 313 -8.70 -2.66 0.19
C GLU A 313 -7.32 -3.30 0.41
N GLU A 314 -6.46 -3.35 -0.60
CA GLU A 314 -5.09 -3.86 -0.45
C GLU A 314 -4.11 -2.77 0.03
N ILE A 315 -4.36 -1.50 -0.29
CA ILE A 315 -3.49 -0.39 0.10
C ILE A 315 -3.75 0.10 1.52
N LEU A 316 -5.00 -0.05 2.00
CA LEU A 316 -5.42 0.45 3.29
C LEU A 316 -4.59 -0.12 4.46
N PRO A 317 -4.30 -1.44 4.55
CA PRO A 317 -3.45 -1.97 5.61
C PRO A 317 -2.03 -1.38 5.62
N LEU A 318 -1.46 -1.08 4.44
CA LEU A 318 -0.17 -0.40 4.35
C LEU A 318 -0.25 1.03 4.90
N GLN A 319 -1.28 1.79 4.51
CA GLN A 319 -1.53 3.12 5.06
C GLN A 319 -1.63 3.09 6.59
N MET A 320 -2.36 2.10 7.13
CA MET A 320 -2.54 1.93 8.57
C MET A 320 -1.22 1.63 9.27
N ALA A 321 -0.41 0.71 8.73
CA ALA A 321 0.88 0.33 9.30
C ALA A 321 1.85 1.53 9.38
N LEU A 322 1.96 2.31 8.29
CA LEU A 322 2.77 3.53 8.28
C LEU A 322 2.29 4.54 9.33
N ASN A 323 0.97 4.70 9.47
CA ASN A 323 0.39 5.68 10.40
C ASN A 323 0.53 5.31 11.88
N ARG A 324 1.07 4.12 12.22
CA ARG A 324 1.36 3.75 13.61
C ARG A 324 2.57 4.50 14.18
N TYR A 325 3.47 4.94 13.31
CA TYR A 325 4.68 5.69 13.68
C TYR A 325 4.45 7.20 13.73
N GLY A 326 3.46 7.69 12.99
CA GLY A 326 3.11 9.11 12.93
C GLY A 326 2.16 9.39 11.78
N ASP A 327 1.94 10.66 11.48
CA ASP A 327 1.07 11.11 10.40
C ASP A 327 1.71 10.99 8.99
N ALA A 328 2.12 9.77 8.63
CA ALA A 328 2.74 9.47 7.35
C ALA A 328 1.80 9.73 6.16
N THR A 329 2.34 10.26 5.06
CA THR A 329 1.64 10.36 3.77
C THR A 329 2.05 9.20 2.87
N LEU A 330 1.09 8.38 2.46
CA LEU A 330 1.26 7.33 1.46
C LEU A 330 0.76 7.82 0.10
N LEU A 331 1.62 7.76 -0.91
CA LEU A 331 1.28 7.93 -2.31
C LEU A 331 1.23 6.57 -2.99
N TRP A 332 0.02 6.12 -3.29
CA TRP A 332 -0.26 4.94 -4.08
C TRP A 332 -0.40 5.31 -5.54
N VAL A 333 0.47 4.79 -6.41
CA VAL A 333 0.44 5.10 -7.84
C VAL A 333 -0.16 3.95 -8.62
N VAL A 334 -1.02 4.27 -9.58
CA VAL A 334 -1.67 3.34 -10.50
C VAL A 334 -1.60 3.85 -11.95
N PRO A 335 -1.82 3.00 -12.97
CA PRO A 335 -2.00 3.47 -14.32
C PRO A 335 -3.21 4.42 -14.45
N ALA A 336 -3.11 5.38 -15.35
CA ALA A 336 -4.16 6.34 -15.64
C ALA A 336 -5.37 5.67 -16.33
N GLU A 337 -6.53 6.27 -16.14
CA GLU A 337 -7.79 5.82 -16.72
C GLU A 337 -8.29 6.91 -17.71
N PRO A 338 -9.14 6.58 -18.71
CA PRO A 338 -9.60 7.55 -19.71
C PRO A 338 -10.17 8.86 -19.15
N HIS A 339 -10.81 8.82 -17.97
CA HIS A 339 -11.43 9.99 -17.33
C HIS A 339 -10.58 10.62 -16.20
N ARG A 340 -9.37 10.10 -15.99
CA ARG A 340 -8.44 10.52 -14.94
C ARG A 340 -7.01 10.50 -15.51
N PRO A 341 -6.60 11.58 -16.20
CA PRO A 341 -5.39 11.58 -17.02
C PRO A 341 -4.10 11.40 -16.21
N PRO A 342 -2.99 10.99 -16.86
CA PRO A 342 -1.68 10.89 -16.24
C PRO A 342 -1.24 12.17 -15.54
N GLY A 343 -0.47 12.03 -14.46
CA GLY A 343 0.00 13.11 -13.62
C GLY A 343 -1.02 13.60 -12.59
N THR A 344 -2.25 13.08 -12.57
CA THR A 344 -3.26 13.46 -11.58
C THR A 344 -3.01 12.78 -10.23
N VAL A 345 -3.35 13.47 -9.13
CA VAL A 345 -3.28 12.95 -7.77
C VAL A 345 -4.56 13.29 -7.02
N GLU A 346 -5.21 12.28 -6.46
CA GLU A 346 -6.47 12.36 -5.72
C GLU A 346 -6.25 12.08 -4.23
N VAL A 347 -6.90 12.84 -3.36
CA VAL A 347 -6.99 12.51 -1.92
C VAL A 347 -8.03 11.41 -1.75
N ILE A 348 -7.62 10.21 -1.33
CA ILE A 348 -8.55 9.10 -1.05
C ILE A 348 -9.04 9.18 0.40
N ALA A 349 -8.10 9.44 1.30
CA ALA A 349 -8.34 9.59 2.73
C ALA A 349 -7.21 10.45 3.32
N PRO A 350 -7.33 10.93 4.56
CA PRO A 350 -6.28 11.67 5.22
C PRO A 350 -4.96 10.88 5.24
N GLY A 351 -3.91 11.43 4.62
CA GLY A 351 -2.61 10.77 4.49
C GLY A 351 -2.54 9.66 3.43
N LEU A 352 -3.58 9.44 2.63
CA LEU A 352 -3.57 8.51 1.49
C LEU A 352 -3.90 9.24 0.19
N LEU A 353 -2.92 9.30 -0.69
CA LEU A 353 -2.99 9.91 -2.00
C LEU A 353 -2.97 8.81 -3.07
N LYS A 354 -3.78 8.96 -4.11
CA LYS A 354 -3.77 8.10 -5.30
C LYS A 354 -3.25 8.88 -6.50
N GLY A 355 -2.02 8.59 -6.92
CA GLY A 355 -1.40 9.14 -8.12
C GLY A 355 -1.71 8.29 -9.35
N ARG A 356 -1.75 8.94 -10.52
CA ARG A 356 -2.00 8.27 -11.79
C ARG A 356 -0.88 8.52 -12.78
N ILE A 357 -0.27 7.46 -13.28
CA ILE A 357 0.83 7.52 -14.24
C ILE A 357 0.39 7.00 -15.60
N ASP A 358 1.00 7.46 -16.67
CA ASP A 358 0.72 7.01 -18.04
C ASP A 358 1.06 5.52 -18.23
N ARG A 359 2.20 5.09 -17.71
CA ARG A 359 2.63 3.70 -17.71
C ARG A 359 3.67 3.44 -16.62
N PHE A 360 3.73 2.21 -16.13
CA PHE A 360 4.89 1.72 -15.40
C PHE A 360 5.95 1.20 -16.37
N ALA A 361 7.16 1.02 -15.86
CA ALA A 361 8.18 0.30 -16.58
C ALA A 361 7.80 -1.20 -16.69
N PRO A 362 8.15 -1.87 -17.80
CA PRO A 362 8.04 -3.33 -17.91
C PRO A 362 8.76 -4.05 -16.76
N ASP A 363 8.25 -5.19 -16.32
CA ASP A 363 8.81 -5.96 -15.19
C ASP A 363 10.27 -6.37 -15.43
N ASP A 364 10.64 -6.65 -16.68
CA ASP A 364 11.98 -7.07 -17.10
C ASP A 364 12.92 -5.89 -17.40
N ASN A 365 12.42 -4.65 -17.42
CA ASN A 365 13.21 -3.47 -17.75
C ASN A 365 12.73 -2.20 -17.02
N ALA A 366 13.06 -2.11 -15.73
CA ALA A 366 12.76 -0.93 -14.90
C ALA A 366 13.39 0.39 -15.39
N HIS A 367 14.38 0.34 -16.30
CA HIS A 367 14.95 1.56 -16.90
C HIS A 367 13.99 2.22 -17.89
N ASP A 368 13.05 1.50 -18.48
CA ASP A 368 12.04 2.10 -19.36
C ASP A 368 10.87 2.70 -18.56
N LEU A 369 11.19 3.54 -17.57
CA LEU A 369 10.23 4.26 -16.73
C LEU A 369 9.71 5.53 -17.40
N SER A 370 8.49 5.93 -17.07
CA SER A 370 7.93 7.22 -17.46
C SER A 370 8.43 8.34 -16.56
N PHE A 371 9.46 9.06 -17.00
CA PHE A 371 10.06 10.13 -16.20
C PHE A 371 9.07 11.29 -15.98
N ASP A 372 8.42 11.75 -17.06
CA ASP A 372 7.45 12.84 -17.02
C ASP A 372 6.22 12.48 -16.17
N GLY A 373 5.76 11.22 -16.28
CA GLY A 373 4.65 10.72 -15.49
C GLY A 373 4.94 10.76 -13.98
N TRP A 374 6.09 10.22 -13.58
CA TRP A 374 6.56 10.26 -12.19
C TRP A 374 6.73 11.68 -11.68
N LEU A 375 7.35 12.58 -12.47
CA LEU A 375 7.59 13.95 -12.04
C LEU A 375 6.29 14.73 -11.81
N ARG A 376 5.28 14.52 -12.67
CA ARG A 376 3.93 15.10 -12.50
C ARG A 376 3.23 14.61 -11.25
N VAL A 377 3.25 13.30 -11.03
CA VAL A 377 2.65 12.68 -9.84
C VAL A 377 3.33 13.16 -8.56
N CYS A 378 4.66 13.17 -8.50
CA CYS A 378 5.41 13.64 -7.34
C CYS A 378 5.14 15.12 -7.04
N ALA A 379 5.18 15.99 -8.05
CA ALA A 379 4.92 17.42 -7.85
C ALA A 379 3.51 17.68 -7.27
N ASN A 380 2.49 17.01 -7.80
CA ASN A 380 1.11 17.13 -7.30
C ASN A 380 0.93 16.54 -5.90
N ALA A 381 1.54 15.40 -5.62
CA ALA A 381 1.49 14.77 -4.31
C ALA A 381 2.13 15.65 -3.23
N LEU A 382 3.26 16.30 -3.55
CA LEU A 382 3.93 17.21 -2.62
C LEU A 382 3.06 18.42 -2.26
N VAL A 383 2.37 19.01 -3.25
CA VAL A 383 1.43 20.12 -3.01
C VAL A 383 0.32 19.70 -2.05
N LEU A 384 -0.33 18.55 -2.30
CA LEU A 384 -1.38 18.03 -1.42
C LEU A 384 -0.85 17.73 -0.01
N SER A 385 0.33 17.11 0.10
CA SER A 385 0.94 16.82 1.41
C SER A 385 1.25 18.09 2.20
N ARG A 386 1.80 19.13 1.56
CA ARG A 386 2.06 20.43 2.20
C ARG A 386 0.77 21.14 2.65
N LEU A 387 -0.27 21.11 1.82
CA LEU A 387 -1.58 21.66 2.18
C LEU A 387 -2.17 20.95 3.41
N GLN A 388 -2.13 19.61 3.42
CA GLN A 388 -2.58 18.80 4.55
C GLN A 388 -1.78 19.10 5.83
N LYS A 389 -0.46 19.26 5.74
CA LYS A 389 0.39 19.66 6.88
C LYS A 389 0.04 21.05 7.39
N SER A 390 -0.23 22.02 6.49
CA SER A 390 -0.63 23.39 6.86
C SER A 390 -1.95 23.41 7.64
N LEU A 391 -2.95 22.65 7.18
CA LEU A 391 -4.25 22.54 7.84
C LEU A 391 -4.12 22.01 9.27
N ARG A 392 -3.31 20.95 9.46
CA ARG A 392 -3.07 20.37 10.80
C ARG A 392 -2.31 21.30 11.74
N GLN A 393 -1.47 22.17 11.20
CA GLN A 393 -0.73 23.17 11.99
C GLN A 393 -1.55 24.44 12.31
N GLY A 394 -2.80 24.54 11.84
CA GLY A 394 -3.63 25.74 12.02
C GLY A 394 -3.07 26.98 11.31
N LYS A 395 -2.15 26.81 10.36
CA LYS A 395 -1.61 27.91 9.55
C LYS A 395 -2.54 28.13 8.36
N PRO A 396 -2.87 29.39 8.01
CA PRO A 396 -3.58 29.65 6.77
C PRO A 396 -2.78 29.04 5.63
N ALA A 397 -3.44 28.22 4.80
CA ALA A 397 -2.82 27.62 3.63
C ALA A 397 -2.27 28.76 2.76
N SER A 398 -0.95 28.99 2.77
CA SER A 398 -0.36 29.98 1.89
C SER A 398 -0.43 29.42 0.48
N VAL A 399 -1.45 29.84 -0.27
CA VAL A 399 -1.56 29.58 -1.70
C VAL A 399 -0.60 30.53 -2.43
N ALA A 400 0.69 30.43 -2.14
CA ALA A 400 1.73 31.06 -2.96
C ALA A 400 2.13 30.11 -4.09
N ALA A 401 1.14 29.69 -4.89
CA ALA A 401 1.33 28.93 -6.14
C ALA A 401 0.06 28.86 -7.03
N ALA A 402 -0.98 29.65 -6.76
CA ALA A 402 -2.20 29.67 -7.60
C ALA A 402 -2.51 31.04 -8.25
N ASP A 403 -1.60 32.00 -8.18
CA ASP A 403 -1.70 33.22 -9.00
C ASP A 403 -1.03 33.01 -10.36
N SER A 404 -1.73 32.26 -11.19
CA SER A 404 -1.72 32.42 -12.65
C SER A 404 -3.14 32.31 -13.18
N ALA A 405 -4.08 32.92 -12.47
CA ALA A 405 -5.44 33.17 -12.94
C ALA A 405 -5.54 34.59 -13.52
N ASP A 406 -4.89 34.80 -14.68
CA ASP A 406 -5.25 35.92 -15.56
C ASP A 406 -6.21 35.39 -16.63
N THR A 407 -7.45 35.08 -16.24
CA THR A 407 -8.58 34.96 -17.17
C THR A 407 -9.92 35.13 -16.45
N LEU A 408 -10.15 36.29 -15.84
CA LEU A 408 -11.51 36.76 -15.56
C LEU A 408 -11.60 38.26 -15.87
N ARG A 409 -11.92 38.59 -17.12
CA ARG A 409 -12.50 39.88 -17.47
C ARG A 409 -13.65 39.73 -18.44
N ASN A 410 -14.73 40.43 -18.06
CA ASN A 410 -15.86 40.92 -18.85
C ASN A 410 -17.01 39.93 -19.07
N VAL A 411 -18.08 40.09 -18.27
CA VAL A 411 -19.34 40.70 -18.75
C VAL A 411 -20.05 41.34 -17.55
N GLU A 412 -20.01 42.66 -17.43
CA GLU A 412 -21.13 43.43 -16.87
C GLU A 412 -21.29 44.75 -17.64
N THR A 413 -22.56 45.09 -17.88
CA THR A 413 -23.18 46.36 -18.31
C THR A 413 -23.65 46.46 -19.77
N GLY A 414 -24.98 46.52 -19.89
CA GLY A 414 -25.72 46.81 -21.10
C GLY A 414 -27.23 46.79 -20.84
N ASN A 415 -27.71 47.66 -19.95
CA ASN A 415 -29.11 48.06 -19.92
C ASN A 415 -29.40 48.88 -21.19
N ALA A 416 -30.39 48.44 -21.97
CA ALA A 416 -31.30 49.29 -22.73
C ALA A 416 -32.62 48.53 -22.90
#